data_AF-A0A9Q1BN14-F1
#
_entry.id   AF-A0A9Q1BN14-F1
#
_cell.length_a   1.000
_cell.length_b   1.000
_cell.length_c   1.000
_cell.angle_alpha   90.00
_cell.angle_beta   90.00
_cell.angle_gamma   90.00
#
_symmetry.space_group_name_H-M   'P 1'
#
loop_
_entity.id
_entity.type
_entity.pdbx_description
1 polymer ?
#
loop_
_entity_poly.entity_id
_entity_poly.type
_entity_poly.pdbx_seq_one_letter_code
_entity_poly.pdbx_strand_id
1 'polypeptide(L)'
;MAAIFYFLFAVDEEEQAFLSLPFVFQSRHKRKKGIGSASLTSSIRSFIDINPNITNIDEFCQSIVKEERPQPFILVLWDEKQKTRQFFTVFERRCLLSASLLKAVDTCFKLHFVLDLRYQIDCFATWQFLQHFVFELFNDKAPELNCVRAFRAYYSSM
;
A
#
# COMPACT_ATOMS: atom_id res chain seq x y z
N MET A 1 11.04 -11.87 -1.89
CA MET A 1 11.93 -11.24 -0.88
C MET A 1 13.19 -10.69 -1.52
N ALA A 2 14.05 -11.49 -2.17
CA ALA A 2 15.28 -10.98 -2.79
C ALA A 2 15.06 -9.80 -3.76
N ALA A 3 14.08 -9.88 -4.67
CA ALA A 3 13.76 -8.79 -5.61
C ALA A 3 13.32 -7.48 -4.94
N ILE A 4 12.63 -7.55 -3.79
CA ILE A 4 12.20 -6.36 -3.03
C ILE A 4 13.41 -5.68 -2.39
N PHE A 5 14.37 -6.45 -1.86
CA PHE A 5 15.60 -5.87 -1.31
C PHE A 5 16.45 -5.20 -2.38
N TYR A 6 16.61 -5.82 -3.56
CA TYR A 6 17.30 -5.17 -4.68
C TYR A 6 16.59 -3.89 -5.14
N PHE A 7 15.26 -3.92 -5.22
CA PHE A 7 14.46 -2.72 -5.52
C PHE A 7 14.67 -1.62 -4.47
N LEU A 8 14.63 -1.96 -3.17
CA LEU A 8 14.84 -1.03 -2.06
C LEU A 8 16.18 -0.28 -2.15
N PHE A 9 17.25 -0.93 -2.61
CA PHE A 9 18.56 -0.26 -2.78
C PHE A 9 18.69 0.53 -4.09
N ALA A 10 17.77 0.37 -5.03
CA ALA A 10 17.78 1.04 -6.32
C ALA A 10 16.80 2.24 -6.40
N VAL A 11 16.05 2.48 -5.34
CA VAL A 11 15.05 3.55 -5.23
C VAL A 11 15.55 4.78 -4.50
N ASP A 12 14.93 5.93 -4.77
CA ASP A 12 15.25 7.16 -4.05
C ASP A 12 14.70 7.14 -2.61
N GLU A 13 15.12 8.10 -1.79
CA GLU A 13 14.79 8.17 -0.37
C GLU A 13 13.27 8.29 -0.12
N GLU A 14 12.57 9.01 -1.00
CA GLU A 14 11.11 9.20 -0.92
C GLU A 14 10.38 7.86 -1.17
N GLU A 15 10.80 7.14 -2.22
CA GLU A 15 10.27 5.81 -2.52
C GLU A 15 10.59 4.81 -1.42
N GLN A 16 11.81 4.83 -0.86
CA GLN A 16 12.19 4.00 0.29
C GLN A 16 11.29 4.25 1.49
N ALA A 17 10.98 5.52 1.79
CA ALA A 17 10.11 5.88 2.89
C ALA A 17 8.75 5.19 2.75
N PHE A 18 8.10 5.28 1.59
CA PHE A 18 6.82 4.60 1.35
C PHE A 18 6.92 3.08 1.43
N LEU A 19 7.96 2.48 0.84
CA LEU A 19 8.15 1.04 0.86
C LEU A 19 8.42 0.49 2.27
N SER A 20 8.96 1.32 3.16
CA SER A 20 9.22 0.95 4.55
C SER A 20 7.96 0.95 5.43
N LEU A 21 6.90 1.67 5.05
CA LEU A 21 5.73 1.85 5.92
C LEU A 21 5.05 0.53 6.33
N PRO A 22 4.88 -0.48 5.47
CA PRO A 22 4.30 -1.77 5.89
C PRO A 22 5.18 -2.55 6.88
N PHE A 23 6.49 -2.26 6.95
CA PHE A 23 7.39 -2.85 7.93
C PHE A 23 7.21 -2.23 9.31
N VAL A 24 7.04 -0.89 9.35
CA VAL A 24 6.83 -0.11 10.57
C VAL A 24 5.40 -0.29 11.09
N PHE A 25 4.41 -0.18 10.22
CA PHE A 25 2.99 -0.22 10.54
C PHE A 25 2.36 -1.53 10.08
N GLN A 26 2.56 -2.59 10.87
CA GLN A 26 2.03 -3.91 10.57
C GLN A 26 0.57 -4.05 11.00
N SER A 27 -0.28 -4.50 10.08
CA SER A 27 -1.69 -4.82 10.35
C SER A 27 -1.81 -6.17 11.06
N ARG A 28 -1.51 -6.21 12.36
CA ARG A 28 -1.68 -7.41 13.20
C ARG A 28 -3.13 -7.57 13.65
N HIS A 29 -4.07 -7.58 12.71
CA HIS A 29 -5.45 -7.93 13.03
C HIS A 29 -5.53 -9.42 13.35
N LYS A 30 -6.18 -9.77 14.47
CA LYS A 30 -6.65 -11.14 14.69
C LYS A 30 -7.76 -11.40 13.66
N ARG A 31 -7.42 -12.09 12.57
CA ARG A 31 -8.45 -12.63 11.66
C ARG A 31 -9.28 -13.68 12.44
N LYS A 32 -10.48 -14.02 11.94
CA LYS A 32 -11.35 -15.04 12.55
C LYS A 32 -10.56 -16.30 12.89
N LYS A 33 -10.91 -16.96 14.00
CA LYS A 33 -10.26 -18.18 14.52
C LYS A 33 -10.04 -19.19 13.37
N GLY A 34 -8.78 -19.52 13.09
CA GLY A 34 -8.37 -20.43 12.00
C GLY A 34 -7.73 -19.76 10.78
N ILE A 35 -7.85 -18.44 10.64
CA ILE A 35 -7.18 -17.66 9.58
C ILE A 35 -6.02 -16.92 10.26
N GLY A 36 -4.78 -17.23 9.90
CA GLY A 36 -3.58 -16.62 10.48
C GLY A 36 -3.53 -15.10 10.31
N SER A 37 -2.68 -14.42 11.08
CA SER A 37 -2.41 -12.98 10.87
C SER A 37 -1.89 -12.70 9.46
N ALA A 38 -2.11 -11.48 8.95
CA ALA A 38 -1.49 -11.03 7.70
C ALA A 38 0.02 -11.26 7.75
N SER A 39 0.59 -11.91 6.73
CA SER A 39 2.05 -12.03 6.62
C SER A 39 2.62 -10.68 6.19
N LEU A 40 3.86 -10.38 6.60
CA LEU A 40 4.55 -9.16 6.18
C LEU A 40 4.59 -9.03 4.65
N THR A 41 4.83 -10.13 3.93
CA THR A 41 4.79 -10.17 2.47
C THR A 41 3.41 -9.76 1.92
N SER A 42 2.33 -10.20 2.57
CA SER A 42 0.97 -9.82 2.19
C SER A 42 0.75 -8.33 2.42
N SER A 43 1.19 -7.79 3.55
CA SER A 43 1.10 -6.36 3.86
C SER A 43 1.84 -5.49 2.85
N ILE A 44 3.08 -5.86 2.51
CA ILE A 44 3.90 -5.15 1.51
C ILE A 44 3.18 -5.16 0.16
N ARG A 45 2.81 -6.35 -0.33
CA ARG A 45 2.15 -6.52 -1.63
C ARG A 45 0.80 -5.82 -1.71
N SER A 46 0.06 -5.78 -0.61
CA SER A 46 -1.24 -5.12 -0.51
C SER A 46 -1.10 -3.60 -0.57
N PHE A 47 -0.05 -3.04 0.05
CA PHE A 47 0.20 -1.61 -0.02
C PHE A 47 0.74 -1.17 -1.38
N ILE A 48 1.88 -1.74 -1.79
CA ILE A 48 2.55 -1.45 -3.06
C ILE A 48 2.98 -2.78 -3.68
N ASP A 49 2.34 -3.16 -4.80
CA ASP A 49 2.72 -4.37 -5.53
C ASP A 49 3.76 -4.04 -6.58
N ILE A 50 4.99 -4.50 -6.35
CA ILE A 50 6.08 -4.36 -7.30
C ILE A 50 6.13 -5.62 -8.14
N ASN A 51 5.85 -5.50 -9.44
CA ASN A 51 5.78 -6.63 -10.34
C ASN A 51 6.59 -6.39 -11.63
N PRO A 52 7.75 -7.05 -11.79
CA PRO A 52 8.57 -6.93 -12.99
C PRO A 52 8.08 -7.78 -14.17
N ASN A 53 7.12 -8.70 -13.95
CA ASN A 53 6.75 -9.71 -14.94
C ASN A 53 5.49 -9.34 -15.75
N ILE A 54 4.88 -8.19 -15.49
CA ILE A 54 3.69 -7.76 -16.23
C ILE A 54 4.14 -7.12 -17.55
N THR A 55 3.80 -7.77 -18.65
CA THR A 55 4.04 -7.28 -20.02
C THR A 55 2.80 -6.64 -20.64
N ASN A 56 1.61 -7.09 -20.25
CA ASN A 56 0.33 -6.56 -20.70
C ASN A 56 -0.49 -6.08 -19.50
N ILE A 57 -0.59 -4.75 -19.36
CA ILE A 57 -1.31 -4.12 -18.25
C ILE A 57 -2.80 -4.45 -18.33
N ASP A 58 -3.42 -4.37 -19.52
CA ASP A 58 -4.87 -4.61 -19.65
C ASP A 58 -5.25 -6.04 -19.30
N GLU A 59 -4.46 -7.02 -19.75
CA GLU A 59 -4.64 -8.42 -19.38
C GLU A 59 -4.46 -8.62 -17.86
N PHE A 60 -3.44 -8.01 -17.27
CA PHE A 60 -3.27 -8.00 -15.83
C PHE A 60 -4.49 -7.43 -15.11
N CYS A 61 -4.95 -6.21 -15.47
CA CYS A 61 -6.06 -5.57 -14.78
C CYS A 61 -7.36 -6.41 -14.94
N GLN A 62 -7.57 -7.07 -16.09
CA GLN A 62 -8.71 -7.98 -16.32
C GLN A 62 -8.65 -9.29 -15.52
N SER A 63 -7.44 -9.81 -15.27
CA SER A 63 -7.24 -11.04 -14.46
C SER A 63 -7.51 -10.86 -12.97
N ILE A 64 -7.69 -9.62 -12.49
CA ILE A 64 -7.87 -9.33 -11.06
C ILE A 64 -9.21 -9.87 -10.57
N VAL A 65 -9.16 -10.80 -9.62
CA VAL A 65 -10.30 -11.29 -8.85
C VAL A 65 -10.55 -10.34 -7.66
N LYS A 66 -11.74 -9.74 -7.60
CA LYS A 66 -12.07 -8.67 -6.63
C LYS A 66 -11.99 -9.14 -5.18
N GLU A 67 -12.38 -10.39 -4.93
CA GLU A 67 -12.42 -11.01 -3.60
C GLU A 67 -11.01 -11.32 -3.07
N GLU A 68 -10.08 -11.66 -3.97
CA GLU A 68 -8.69 -11.97 -3.61
C GLU A 68 -7.85 -10.69 -3.51
N ARG A 69 -8.19 -9.68 -4.30
CA ARG A 69 -7.44 -8.44 -4.40
C ARG A 69 -8.38 -7.24 -4.47
N PRO A 70 -8.83 -6.76 -3.29
CA PRO A 70 -9.68 -5.58 -3.21
C PRO A 70 -9.00 -4.36 -3.83
N GLN A 71 -9.78 -3.45 -4.41
CA GLN A 71 -9.28 -2.22 -5.03
C GLN A 71 -9.79 -1.00 -4.26
N PRO A 72 -9.06 0.13 -4.27
CA PRO A 72 -7.86 0.39 -5.06
C PRO A 72 -6.55 -0.10 -4.40
N PHE A 73 -5.50 -0.28 -5.21
CA PHE A 73 -4.14 -0.56 -4.74
C PHE A 73 -3.09 0.02 -5.69
N ILE A 74 -1.84 0.09 -5.25
CA ILE A 74 -0.73 0.64 -6.04
C ILE A 74 0.00 -0.51 -6.74
N LEU A 75 0.26 -0.35 -8.04
CA LEU A 75 1.09 -1.23 -8.85
C LEU A 75 2.32 -0.47 -9.33
N VAL A 76 3.50 -1.07 -9.15
CA VAL A 76 4.77 -0.57 -9.67
C VAL A 76 5.31 -1.60 -10.64
N LEU A 77 5.47 -1.20 -11.89
CA LEU A 77 6.22 -1.98 -12.87
C LEU A 77 7.68 -1.59 -12.78
N TRP A 78 8.55 -2.58 -12.63
CA TRP A 78 10.00 -2.40 -12.54
C TRP A 78 10.66 -3.14 -13.69
N ASP A 79 11.33 -2.39 -14.57
CA ASP A 79 12.24 -2.99 -15.55
C ASP A 79 13.66 -2.97 -14.99
N GLU A 80 14.13 -4.12 -14.54
CA GLU A 80 15.47 -4.28 -13.97
C GLU A 80 16.59 -3.95 -14.98
N LYS A 81 16.38 -4.21 -16.27
CA LYS A 81 17.39 -3.97 -17.31
C LYS A 81 17.52 -2.48 -17.61
N GLN A 82 16.39 -1.78 -17.68
CA GLN A 82 16.35 -0.35 -17.97
C GLN A 82 16.49 0.51 -16.72
N LYS A 83 16.36 -0.08 -15.52
CA LYS A 83 16.28 0.62 -14.23
C LYS A 83 15.18 1.68 -14.23
N THR A 84 14.08 1.42 -14.94
CA THR A 84 12.93 2.33 -15.07
C THR A 84 11.74 1.80 -14.29
N ARG A 85 10.90 2.76 -13.87
CA ARG A 85 9.69 2.49 -13.08
C ARG A 85 8.50 3.16 -13.72
N GLN A 86 7.37 2.47 -13.64
CA GLN A 86 6.06 3.04 -13.92
C GLN A 86 5.15 2.80 -12.73
N PHE A 87 4.46 3.86 -12.32
CA PHE A 87 3.60 3.84 -11.13
C PHE A 87 2.15 3.91 -11.57
N PHE A 88 1.32 3.03 -11.02
CA PHE A 88 -0.09 2.97 -11.33
C PHE A 88 -0.93 2.89 -10.06
N THR A 89 -2.10 3.53 -10.09
CA THR A 89 -3.19 3.23 -9.16
C THR A 89 -4.18 2.32 -9.89
N VAL A 90 -4.39 1.12 -9.37
CA VAL A 90 -5.34 0.16 -9.93
C VAL A 90 -6.70 0.33 -9.26
N PHE A 91 -7.73 0.59 -10.06
CA PHE A 91 -9.10 0.80 -9.61
C PHE A 91 -10.11 0.35 -10.68
N GLU A 92 -11.17 -0.34 -10.29
CA GLU A 92 -12.18 -0.93 -11.20
C GLU A 92 -11.59 -1.70 -12.39
N ARG A 93 -10.53 -2.50 -12.14
CA ARG A 93 -9.77 -3.24 -13.17
C ARG A 93 -9.21 -2.35 -14.27
N ARG A 94 -8.91 -1.10 -13.92
CA ARG A 94 -8.20 -0.15 -14.77
C ARG A 94 -6.97 0.34 -14.04
N CYS A 95 -5.98 0.73 -14.81
CA CYS A 95 -4.68 1.11 -14.29
C CYS A 95 -4.44 2.59 -14.67
N LEU A 96 -4.39 3.46 -13.65
CA LEU A 96 -4.22 4.91 -13.80
C LEU A 96 -2.74 5.26 -13.66
N LEU A 97 -2.09 5.69 -14.74
CA LEU A 97 -0.68 6.08 -14.73
C LEU A 97 -0.45 7.30 -13.82
N SER A 98 0.58 7.22 -12.99
CA SER A 98 1.00 8.27 -12.07
C SER A 98 2.43 8.73 -12.38
N ALA A 99 2.68 10.03 -12.25
CA ALA A 99 3.99 10.63 -12.52
C ALA A 99 5.07 10.23 -11.50
N SER A 100 4.68 9.81 -10.30
CA SER A 100 5.58 9.37 -9.23
C SER A 100 4.86 8.40 -8.28
N LEU A 101 5.62 7.72 -7.42
CA LEU A 101 5.05 6.87 -6.37
C LEU A 101 4.17 7.68 -5.40
N LEU A 102 4.60 8.87 -4.98
CA LEU A 102 3.79 9.76 -4.15
C LEU A 102 2.44 10.09 -4.80
N LYS A 103 2.41 10.36 -6.11
CA LYS A 103 1.15 10.60 -6.82
C LYS A 103 0.26 9.36 -6.88
N ALA A 104 0.83 8.17 -7.00
CA ALA A 104 0.07 6.92 -6.94
C ALA A 104 -0.50 6.68 -5.53
N VAL A 105 0.27 6.96 -4.46
CA VAL A 105 -0.18 6.87 -3.06
C VAL A 105 -1.31 7.86 -2.78
N ASP A 106 -1.12 9.13 -3.17
CA ASP A 106 -2.12 10.20 -3.02
C ASP A 106 -3.42 9.87 -3.74
N THR A 107 -3.33 9.43 -5.00
CA THR A 107 -4.51 9.04 -5.80
C THR A 107 -5.21 7.83 -5.19
N CYS A 108 -4.46 6.81 -4.77
CA CYS A 108 -5.01 5.61 -4.14
C CYS A 108 -5.69 5.92 -2.81
N PHE A 109 -5.12 6.79 -1.99
CA PHE A 109 -5.75 7.27 -0.74
C PHE A 109 -7.05 8.02 -1.03
N LYS A 110 -7.03 8.97 -1.97
CA LYS A 110 -8.20 9.76 -2.35
C LYS A 110 -9.33 8.89 -2.89
N LEU A 111 -9.02 7.85 -3.68
CA LEU A 111 -10.03 6.89 -4.12
C LEU A 111 -10.67 6.14 -2.95
N HIS A 112 -9.89 5.71 -1.96
CA HIS A 112 -10.46 5.11 -0.75
C HIS A 112 -11.40 6.09 -0.03
N PHE A 113 -10.94 7.33 0.15
CA PHE A 113 -11.67 8.33 0.92
C PHE A 113 -12.95 8.82 0.23
N VAL A 114 -12.85 9.27 -1.03
CA VAL A 114 -13.96 9.85 -1.78
C VAL A 114 -15.08 8.83 -2.04
N LEU A 115 -14.73 7.55 -2.20
CA LEU A 115 -15.67 6.48 -2.50
C LEU A 115 -16.10 5.68 -1.26
N ASP A 116 -15.68 6.11 -0.05
CA ASP A 116 -15.94 5.42 1.22
C ASP A 116 -15.58 3.92 1.19
N LEU A 117 -14.42 3.60 0.59
CA LEU A 117 -13.93 2.24 0.46
C LEU A 117 -13.08 1.88 1.68
N ARG A 118 -13.29 0.67 2.19
CA ARG A 118 -12.48 0.12 3.29
C ARG A 118 -11.07 -0.19 2.80
N TYR A 119 -10.08 0.19 3.60
CA TYR A 119 -8.70 -0.26 3.39
C TYR A 119 -8.60 -1.79 3.44
N GLN A 120 -7.70 -2.34 2.63
CA GLN A 120 -7.35 -3.76 2.70
C GLN A 120 -6.80 -4.11 4.08
N ILE A 121 -7.23 -5.24 4.63
CA ILE A 121 -6.88 -5.66 6.01
C ILE A 121 -5.37 -5.82 6.22
N ASP A 122 -4.62 -6.14 5.17
CA ASP A 122 -3.19 -6.44 5.26
C ASP A 122 -2.31 -5.19 5.35
N CYS A 123 -2.75 -4.07 4.77
CA CYS A 123 -2.08 -2.77 4.83
C CYS A 123 -2.91 -1.69 5.56
N PHE A 124 -3.95 -2.08 6.31
CA PHE A 124 -4.81 -1.17 7.05
C PHE A 124 -4.03 -0.23 7.97
N ALA A 125 -3.05 -0.74 8.73
CA ALA A 125 -2.23 0.08 9.63
C ALA A 125 -1.42 1.14 8.87
N THR A 126 -0.88 0.79 7.70
CA THR A 126 -0.17 1.71 6.82
C THR A 126 -1.10 2.83 6.33
N TRP A 127 -2.30 2.49 5.87
CA TRP A 127 -3.27 3.48 5.42
C TRP A 127 -3.78 4.35 6.56
N GLN A 128 -4.05 3.79 7.74
CA GLN A 128 -4.48 4.56 8.91
C GLN A 128 -3.39 5.52 9.40
N PHE A 129 -2.12 5.13 9.33
CA PHE A 129 -0.99 6.03 9.57
C PHE A 129 -1.01 7.21 8.59
N LEU A 130 -1.09 6.95 7.28
CA LEU A 130 -1.16 8.01 6.27
C LEU A 130 -2.37 8.92 6.51
N GLN A 131 -3.53 8.34 6.81
CA GLN A 131 -4.76 9.08 7.10
C GLN A 131 -4.57 10.06 8.25
N HIS A 132 -3.98 9.62 9.37
CA HIS A 132 -3.87 10.43 10.59
C HIS A 132 -2.72 11.45 10.55
N PHE A 133 -1.57 11.10 9.96
CA PHE A 133 -0.34 11.89 10.08
C PHE A 133 0.08 12.62 8.81
N VAL A 134 -0.41 12.19 7.64
CA VAL A 134 -0.09 12.83 6.36
C VAL A 134 -1.29 13.62 5.84
N PHE A 135 -2.47 13.02 5.87
CA PHE A 135 -3.71 13.68 5.43
C PHE A 135 -4.46 14.38 6.56
N GLU A 136 -4.07 14.17 7.82
CA GLU A 136 -4.66 14.81 9.01
C GLU A 136 -6.18 14.59 9.15
N LEU A 137 -6.67 13.44 8.67
CA LEU A 137 -8.07 13.07 8.71
C LEU A 137 -8.33 12.11 9.88
N PHE A 138 -8.95 12.61 10.95
CA PHE A 138 -9.37 11.79 12.08
C PHE A 138 -10.81 11.33 11.89
N ASN A 139 -11.04 10.03 12.03
CA ASN A 139 -12.38 9.45 11.98
C ASN A 139 -12.69 8.76 13.30
N ASP A 140 -13.58 9.36 14.10
CA ASP A 140 -13.98 8.84 15.41
C ASP A 140 -14.69 7.47 15.33
N LYS A 141 -15.09 7.06 14.12
CA LYS A 141 -15.85 5.81 13.90
C LYS A 141 -14.98 4.56 13.84
N ALA A 142 -13.70 4.68 13.51
CA ALA A 142 -12.79 3.53 13.37
C ALA A 142 -11.75 3.53 14.50
N PRO A 143 -11.62 2.43 15.28
CA PRO A 143 -10.64 2.38 16.35
C PRO A 143 -9.22 2.49 15.77
N GLU A 144 -8.41 3.35 16.37
CA GLU A 144 -6.99 3.47 16.04
C GLU A 144 -6.24 2.19 16.43
N LEU A 145 -5.42 1.69 15.53
CA LEU A 145 -4.58 0.53 15.79
C LEU A 145 -3.47 0.85 16.78
N ASN A 146 -3.13 -0.13 17.61
CA ASN A 146 -2.11 0.02 18.67
C ASN A 146 -0.78 0.56 18.15
N CYS A 147 -0.32 0.15 16.95
CA CYS A 147 0.93 0.64 16.36
C CYS A 147 0.85 2.12 15.96
N VAL A 148 -0.29 2.54 15.40
CA VAL A 148 -0.55 3.94 15.03
C VAL A 148 -0.71 4.81 16.29
N ARG A 149 -1.41 4.30 17.30
CA ARG A 149 -1.55 4.97 18.60
C ARG A 149 -0.22 5.11 19.35
N ALA A 150 0.61 4.08 19.31
CA ALA A 150 1.95 4.13 19.90
C ALA A 150 2.82 5.18 19.19
N PHE A 151 2.75 5.24 17.86
CA PHE A 151 3.43 6.28 17.09
C PHE A 151 2.89 7.68 17.42
N ARG A 152 1.57 7.85 17.57
CA ARG A 152 0.97 9.12 18.02
C ARG A 152 1.52 9.59 19.36
N ALA A 153 1.58 8.69 20.34
CA ALA A 153 2.10 8.99 21.67
C ALA A 153 3.57 9.42 21.62
N TYR A 154 4.39 8.74 20.81
CA TYR A 154 5.78 9.12 20.56
C TYR A 154 5.89 10.48 19.87
N TYR A 155 5.15 10.69 18.77
CA TYR A 155 5.17 11.92 17.99
C TYR A 155 4.72 13.15 18.82
N SER A 156 3.73 12.98 19.70
CA SER A 156 3.24 14.06 20.57
C SER A 156 4.20 14.37 21.74
N SER A 157 5.21 13.54 21.96
CA SER A 157 6.22 13.72 23.01
C SER A 157 7.52 14.36 22.51
N MET A 158 7.64 14.56 21.19
CA MET A 158 8.72 15.29 20.54
C MET A 158 8.40 16.79 20.50
#